data_AF-A0A151YV98-F1
#
_entry.id   AF-A0A151YV98-F1
#
_cell.length_a   1.000
_cell.length_b   1.000
_cell.length_c   1.000
_cell.angle_alpha   90.00
_cell.angle_beta   90.00
_cell.angle_gamma   90.00
#
_symmetry.space_group_name_H-M   'P 1'
#
loop_
_entity.id
_entity.type
_entity.pdbx_description
1 polymer ?
#
loop_
_entity_poly.entity_id
_entity_poly.type
_entity_poly.pdbx_seq_one_letter_code
_entity_poly.pdbx_strand_id
1 'polypeptide(L)'
;MNNLLRDQLLTNPKTFLRSIPFMKVSEGIAIGAVTGLGYFSAYLSDVSYKAYFGLPALYASVGLNAIILSIFAFVIMSLVLLAYLQYPIVARYGKWVLPVFLPGAVAFMLGLRLDFEFHYSVEVLLFFFLLYVAFTYALIRMVSKRKWFIAGLIFMVLVISISRACGYLIALNQKEYLVFMEEPRPYAVVDVNGEAMIMMPVDLKKKTLLPEYRFVDQKAEMENSIPLKKMNIGPLHVQGTRP
;
A
#
# COMPACT_ATOMS: atom_id res chain seq x y z
N MET A 1 -17.46 -29.83 -37.82
CA MET A 1 -17.48 -30.78 -36.69
C MET A 1 -16.56 -30.32 -35.54
N ASN A 2 -16.68 -29.07 -35.06
CA ASN A 2 -15.75 -28.52 -34.05
C ASN A 2 -16.38 -27.63 -32.96
N ASN A 3 -17.71 -27.42 -32.98
CA ASN A 3 -18.39 -26.63 -31.95
C ASN A 3 -18.96 -27.52 -30.82
N LEU A 4 -19.42 -28.73 -31.14
CA LEU A 4 -19.98 -29.68 -30.16
C LEU A 4 -18.96 -30.15 -29.11
N LEU A 5 -17.71 -30.38 -29.50
CA LEU A 5 -16.63 -30.72 -28.55
C LEU A 5 -16.23 -29.53 -27.66
N ARG A 6 -16.44 -28.29 -28.14
CA ARG A 6 -16.12 -27.07 -27.38
C ARG A 6 -17.15 -26.83 -26.27
N ASP A 7 -18.41 -27.12 -26.54
CA ASP A 7 -19.50 -26.98 -25.56
C ASP A 7 -19.50 -28.11 -24.51
N GLN A 8 -19.07 -29.33 -24.87
CA GLN A 8 -18.89 -30.40 -23.88
C GLN A 8 -17.72 -30.16 -22.91
N LEU A 9 -16.70 -29.39 -23.28
CA LEU A 9 -15.58 -29.04 -22.40
C LEU A 9 -15.93 -27.94 -21.39
N LEU A 10 -16.96 -27.13 -21.65
CA LEU A 10 -17.38 -26.03 -20.77
C LEU A 10 -18.41 -26.44 -19.71
N THR A 11 -19.05 -27.60 -19.85
CA THR A 11 -20.15 -28.04 -18.98
C THR A 11 -19.74 -28.96 -17.84
N ASN A 12 -18.48 -29.38 -17.77
CA ASN A 12 -18.00 -30.25 -16.69
C ASN A 12 -17.13 -29.46 -15.67
N PRO A 13 -17.72 -28.90 -14.59
CA PRO A 13 -16.99 -28.10 -13.60
C PRO A 13 -15.91 -28.90 -12.85
N LYS A 14 -16.01 -30.24 -12.84
CA LYS A 14 -15.04 -31.12 -12.16
C LYS A 14 -13.68 -31.18 -12.85
N THR A 15 -13.60 -30.96 -14.16
CA THR A 15 -12.32 -30.93 -14.91
C THR A 15 -11.57 -29.62 -14.74
N PHE A 16 -12.26 -28.51 -14.43
CA PHE A 16 -11.64 -27.20 -14.27
C PHE A 16 -10.87 -27.08 -12.95
N LEU A 17 -11.46 -27.55 -11.85
CA LEU A 17 -10.80 -27.62 -10.53
C LEU A 17 -9.53 -28.49 -10.53
N ARG A 18 -9.44 -29.47 -11.44
CA ARG A 18 -8.28 -30.37 -11.57
C ARG A 18 -7.08 -29.72 -12.27
N SER A 19 -7.22 -28.49 -12.75
CA SER A 19 -6.31 -27.88 -13.72
C SER A 19 -5.59 -26.62 -13.22
N ILE A 20 -6.03 -26.09 -12.08
CA ILE A 20 -5.15 -25.32 -11.21
C ILE A 20 -4.26 -26.37 -10.55
N PRO A 21 -2.93 -26.30 -10.67
CA PRO A 21 -2.07 -27.05 -9.76
C PRO A 21 -2.27 -26.40 -8.39
N PHE A 22 -3.38 -26.73 -7.72
CA PHE A 22 -3.29 -27.06 -6.31
C PHE A 22 -2.30 -28.23 -6.29
N MET A 23 -1.00 -27.89 -6.33
CA MET A 23 -0.07 -28.51 -5.40
C MET A 23 -0.88 -28.66 -4.12
N LYS A 24 -0.82 -29.83 -3.47
CA LYS A 24 -1.40 -30.02 -2.14
C LYS A 24 -0.64 -29.12 -1.14
N VAL A 25 -0.68 -27.82 -1.38
CA VAL A 25 -0.22 -26.75 -0.52
C VAL A 25 -1.16 -26.88 0.65
N SER A 26 -0.60 -27.26 1.79
CA SER A 26 -1.38 -27.28 3.00
C SER A 26 -2.01 -25.90 3.19
N GLU A 27 -3.24 -25.86 3.69
CA GLU A 27 -3.96 -24.61 3.96
C GLU A 27 -3.09 -23.68 4.82
N GLY A 28 -2.28 -24.24 5.73
CA GLY A 28 -1.29 -23.51 6.52
C GLY A 28 -0.22 -22.77 5.70
N ILE A 29 0.30 -23.34 4.61
CA ILE A 29 1.27 -22.64 3.74
C ILE A 29 0.58 -21.46 3.03
N ALA A 30 -0.65 -21.64 2.56
CA ALA A 30 -1.40 -20.56 1.90
C ALA A 30 -1.68 -19.40 2.87
N ILE A 31 -2.15 -19.72 4.08
CA ILE A 31 -2.39 -18.73 5.14
C ILE A 31 -1.07 -18.03 5.53
N GLY A 32 0.01 -18.81 5.71
CA GLY A 32 1.33 -18.28 6.03
C GLY A 32 1.87 -17.34 4.95
N ALA A 33 1.68 -17.67 3.67
CA ALA A 33 2.10 -16.85 2.55
C ALA A 33 1.33 -15.52 2.49
N VAL A 34 0.00 -15.56 2.60
CA VAL A 34 -0.83 -14.33 2.62
C VAL A 34 -0.48 -13.45 3.81
N THR A 35 -0.27 -14.05 4.98
CA THR A 35 0.13 -13.33 6.20
C THR A 35 1.50 -12.68 6.01
N GLY A 36 2.50 -13.44 5.54
CA GLY A 36 3.84 -12.93 5.28
C GLY A 36 3.86 -11.78 4.26
N LEU A 37 3.05 -11.89 3.19
CA LEU A 37 2.86 -10.78 2.23
C LEU A 37 2.22 -9.56 2.87
N GLY A 38 1.23 -9.76 3.76
CA GLY A 38 0.62 -8.70 4.55
C GLY A 38 1.63 -7.92 5.39
N TYR A 39 2.47 -8.62 6.15
CA TYR A 39 3.56 -8.02 6.92
C TYR A 39 4.56 -7.31 6.03
N PHE A 40 4.99 -7.95 4.94
CA PHE A 40 5.94 -7.37 4.00
C PHE A 40 5.42 -6.08 3.36
N SER A 41 4.17 -6.06 2.92
CA SER A 41 3.49 -4.88 2.37
C SER A 41 3.42 -3.75 3.41
N ALA A 42 2.97 -4.05 4.63
CA ALA A 42 2.84 -3.06 5.69
C ALA A 42 4.22 -2.48 6.07
N TYR A 43 5.25 -3.32 6.14
CA TYR A 43 6.64 -2.89 6.36
C TYR A 43 7.14 -1.96 5.25
N LEU A 44 6.95 -2.30 3.97
CA LEU A 44 7.37 -1.44 2.86
C LEU A 44 6.66 -0.09 2.84
N SER A 45 5.39 -0.07 3.21
CA SER A 45 4.63 1.17 3.37
C SER A 45 5.23 2.03 4.48
N ASP A 46 5.50 1.44 5.64
CA ASP A 46 6.06 2.19 6.77
C ASP A 46 7.50 2.68 6.51
N VAL A 47 8.34 1.87 5.86
CA VAL A 47 9.67 2.31 5.40
C VAL A 47 9.57 3.50 4.45
N SER A 48 8.61 3.50 3.52
CA SER A 48 8.45 4.61 2.58
C SER A 48 7.88 5.87 3.24
N TYR A 49 7.01 5.70 4.25
CA TYR A 49 6.55 6.80 5.09
C TYR A 49 7.72 7.44 5.84
N LYS A 50 8.58 6.63 6.47
CA LYS A 50 9.78 7.08 7.18
C LYS A 50 10.81 7.74 6.26
N ALA A 51 11.01 7.19 5.07
CA ALA A 51 11.91 7.74 4.08
C ALA A 51 11.51 9.17 3.65
N TYR A 52 10.20 9.47 3.59
CA TYR A 52 9.71 10.84 3.33
C TYR A 52 10.22 11.84 4.37
N PHE A 53 10.25 11.44 5.65
CA PHE A 53 10.78 12.25 6.75
C PHE A 53 12.30 12.17 6.92
N GLY A 54 13.01 11.44 6.05
CA GLY A 54 14.46 11.22 6.16
C GLY A 54 14.86 10.29 7.31
N LEU A 55 13.91 9.52 7.88
CA LEU A 55 14.18 8.61 8.98
C LEU A 55 14.78 7.28 8.45
N PRO A 56 15.80 6.72 9.12
CA PRO A 56 16.36 5.42 8.77
C PRO A 56 15.31 4.28 8.83
N ALA A 57 15.42 3.32 7.90
CA ALA A 57 14.52 2.17 7.81
C ALA A 57 14.52 1.27 9.06
N LEU A 58 15.54 1.37 9.92
CA LEU A 58 15.63 0.61 11.17
C LEU A 58 14.54 0.99 12.19
N TYR A 59 13.93 2.16 12.03
CA TYR A 59 12.84 2.61 12.90
C TYR A 59 11.46 2.12 12.43
N ALA A 60 11.39 1.34 11.35
CA ALA A 60 10.13 0.87 10.82
C ALA A 60 9.36 0.05 11.87
N SER A 61 8.15 0.50 12.19
CA SER A 61 7.26 -0.02 13.23
C SER A 61 5.94 -0.38 12.58
N VAL A 62 5.75 -1.66 12.30
CA VAL A 62 4.59 -2.13 11.55
C VAL A 62 3.36 -2.19 12.46
N GLY A 63 2.46 -1.21 12.33
CA GLY A 63 1.21 -1.20 13.07
C GLY A 63 0.27 -2.36 12.70
N LEU A 64 -0.41 -2.93 13.69
CA LEU A 64 -1.39 -4.02 13.50
C LEU A 64 -2.45 -3.66 12.46
N ASN A 65 -2.95 -2.42 12.48
CA ASN A 65 -3.96 -1.93 11.55
C ASN A 65 -3.48 -1.99 10.09
N ALA A 66 -2.21 -1.65 9.83
CA ALA A 66 -1.63 -1.68 8.49
C ALA A 66 -1.47 -3.13 7.98
N ILE A 67 -1.12 -4.06 8.87
CA ILE A 67 -1.04 -5.50 8.57
C ILE A 67 -2.42 -6.05 8.21
N ILE A 68 -3.43 -5.79 9.05
CA ILE A 68 -4.81 -6.25 8.83
C ILE A 68 -5.34 -5.73 7.50
N LEU A 69 -5.15 -4.44 7.21
CA LEU A 69 -5.60 -3.84 5.96
C LEU A 69 -4.90 -4.46 4.74
N SER A 70 -3.59 -4.71 4.85
CA SER A 70 -2.81 -5.35 3.78
C SER A 70 -3.27 -6.80 3.53
N ILE A 71 -3.48 -7.60 4.59
CA ILE A 71 -4.00 -8.96 4.48
C ILE A 71 -5.39 -8.95 3.83
N PHE A 72 -6.27 -8.06 4.27
CA PHE A 72 -7.63 -7.95 3.72
C PHE A 72 -7.60 -7.61 2.22
N ALA A 73 -6.74 -6.69 1.80
CA ALA A 73 -6.54 -6.37 0.39
C ALA A 73 -6.06 -7.59 -0.43
N PHE A 74 -5.14 -8.39 0.12
CA PHE A 74 -4.68 -9.62 -0.52
C PHE A 74 -5.76 -10.69 -0.64
N VAL A 75 -6.59 -10.86 0.40
CA VAL A 75 -7.72 -11.80 0.37
C VAL A 75 -8.71 -11.38 -0.71
N ILE A 76 -9.11 -10.10 -0.77
CA ILE A 76 -10.02 -9.59 -1.80
C ILE A 76 -9.44 -9.80 -3.20
N MET A 77 -8.18 -9.43 -3.41
CA MET A 77 -7.52 -9.59 -4.72
C MET A 77 -7.47 -11.06 -5.14
N SER A 78 -7.17 -11.96 -4.20
CA SER A 78 -7.18 -13.41 -4.44
C SER A 78 -8.58 -13.92 -4.80
N LEU A 79 -9.62 -13.46 -4.10
CA LEU A 79 -11.01 -13.82 -4.41
C LEU A 79 -11.44 -13.32 -5.80
N VAL A 80 -11.07 -12.09 -6.18
CA VAL A 80 -11.33 -11.55 -7.53
C VAL A 80 -10.63 -12.39 -8.60
N LEU A 81 -9.37 -12.79 -8.36
CA LEU A 81 -8.62 -13.63 -9.29
C LEU A 81 -9.21 -15.04 -9.40
N LEU A 82 -9.64 -15.62 -8.28
CA LEU A 82 -10.33 -16.91 -8.27
C LEU A 82 -11.66 -16.85 -9.01
N ALA A 83 -12.45 -15.78 -8.80
CA ALA A 83 -13.69 -15.56 -9.53
C ALA A 83 -13.45 -15.41 -11.04
N TYR A 84 -12.40 -14.68 -11.44
CA TYR A 84 -11.98 -14.56 -12.83
C TYR A 84 -11.62 -15.93 -13.45
N LEU A 85 -10.99 -16.82 -12.69
CA LEU A 85 -10.64 -18.15 -13.17
C LEU A 85 -11.85 -19.08 -13.24
N GLN A 86 -12.71 -19.10 -12.22
CA GLN A 86 -13.80 -20.06 -12.12
C GLN A 86 -15.01 -19.74 -13.00
N TYR A 87 -15.33 -18.46 -13.19
CA TYR A 87 -16.56 -18.05 -13.87
C TYR A 87 -16.26 -17.59 -15.31
N PRO A 88 -16.76 -18.29 -16.35
CA PRO A 88 -16.44 -17.97 -17.75
C PRO A 88 -16.96 -16.60 -18.20
N ILE A 89 -18.06 -16.12 -17.59
CA ILE A 89 -18.60 -14.78 -17.82
C ILE A 89 -17.58 -13.73 -17.34
N VAL A 90 -17.05 -13.90 -16.12
CA VAL A 90 -16.04 -13.01 -15.53
C VAL A 90 -14.74 -13.09 -16.35
N ALA A 91 -14.32 -14.26 -16.81
CA ALA A 91 -13.15 -14.39 -17.67
C ALA A 91 -13.29 -13.62 -19.00
N ARG A 92 -14.48 -13.70 -19.64
CA ARG A 92 -14.75 -13.08 -20.94
C ARG A 92 -14.68 -11.56 -20.90
N TYR A 93 -15.30 -10.94 -19.89
CA TYR A 93 -15.35 -9.48 -19.76
C TYR A 93 -14.19 -8.95 -18.90
N GLY A 94 -13.82 -9.67 -17.85
CA GLY A 94 -12.82 -9.28 -16.86
C GLY A 94 -11.43 -9.11 -17.44
N LYS A 95 -11.07 -9.78 -18.55
CA LYS A 95 -9.78 -9.58 -19.23
C LYS A 95 -9.53 -8.13 -19.68
N TRP A 96 -10.60 -7.36 -19.89
CA TRP A 96 -10.53 -5.94 -20.28
C TRP A 96 -10.91 -5.02 -19.13
N VAL A 97 -11.92 -5.42 -18.33
CA VAL A 97 -12.45 -4.58 -17.26
C VAL A 97 -11.56 -4.59 -16.02
N LEU A 98 -11.12 -5.75 -15.53
CA LEU A 98 -10.35 -5.85 -14.28
C LEU A 98 -9.02 -5.08 -14.29
N PRO A 99 -8.24 -5.08 -15.38
CA PRO A 99 -7.01 -4.29 -15.44
C PRO A 99 -7.21 -2.80 -15.23
N VAL A 100 -8.35 -2.25 -15.61
CA VAL A 100 -8.69 -0.83 -15.44
C VAL A 100 -9.37 -0.60 -14.10
N PHE A 101 -10.32 -1.47 -13.76
CA PHE A 101 -11.13 -1.35 -12.55
C PHE A 101 -10.31 -1.48 -11.27
N LEU A 102 -9.36 -2.43 -11.19
CA LEU A 102 -8.59 -2.65 -9.96
C LEU A 102 -7.70 -1.44 -9.59
N PRO A 103 -6.83 -0.92 -10.48
CA PRO A 103 -6.10 0.32 -10.19
C PRO A 103 -7.04 1.52 -10.00
N GLY A 104 -8.14 1.58 -10.74
CA GLY A 104 -9.13 2.65 -10.63
C GLY A 104 -9.81 2.68 -9.26
N ALA A 105 -10.15 1.51 -8.71
CA ALA A 105 -10.73 1.38 -7.38
C ALA A 105 -9.73 1.82 -6.28
N VAL A 106 -8.45 1.46 -6.43
CA VAL A 106 -7.39 1.90 -5.50
C VAL A 106 -7.21 3.42 -5.58
N ALA A 107 -7.08 3.98 -6.79
CA ALA A 107 -6.96 5.43 -7.00
C ALA A 107 -8.19 6.17 -6.45
N PHE A 108 -9.39 5.64 -6.66
CA PHE A 108 -10.62 6.19 -6.13
C PHE A 108 -10.67 6.14 -4.60
N MET A 109 -10.29 5.03 -3.97
CA MET A 109 -10.21 4.95 -2.50
C MET A 109 -9.21 5.93 -1.91
N LEU A 110 -8.07 6.14 -2.57
CA LEU A 110 -7.10 7.16 -2.17
C LEU A 110 -7.66 8.57 -2.31
N GLY A 111 -8.39 8.85 -3.41
CA GLY A 111 -9.02 10.14 -3.68
C GLY A 111 -10.24 10.45 -2.82
N LEU A 112 -10.95 9.44 -2.29
CA LEU A 112 -12.09 9.63 -1.37
C LEU A 112 -11.68 10.21 -0.01
N ARG A 113 -10.38 10.20 0.32
CA ARG A 113 -9.89 10.86 1.53
C ARG A 113 -10.05 12.37 1.33
N LEU A 114 -11.04 12.96 2.02
CA LEU A 114 -11.56 14.33 1.79
C LEU A 114 -10.50 15.45 1.75
N ASP A 115 -9.31 15.21 2.31
CA ASP A 115 -8.23 16.20 2.40
C ASP A 115 -7.04 15.91 1.47
N PHE A 116 -7.17 14.99 0.52
CA PHE A 116 -6.07 14.57 -0.35
C PHE A 116 -5.75 15.65 -1.39
N GLU A 117 -4.51 16.18 -1.36
CA GLU A 117 -4.01 17.16 -2.31
C GLU A 117 -3.05 16.48 -3.28
N PHE A 118 -3.44 16.43 -4.56
CA PHE A 118 -2.58 15.89 -5.61
C PHE A 118 -1.48 16.92 -5.96
N HIS A 119 -0.27 16.66 -5.47
CA HIS A 119 0.91 17.48 -5.77
C HIS A 119 1.53 17.17 -7.15
N TYR A 120 1.15 16.04 -7.75
CA TYR A 120 1.63 15.60 -9.06
C TYR A 120 0.76 16.15 -10.18
N SER A 121 1.36 16.43 -11.34
CA SER A 121 0.60 16.80 -12.53
C SER A 121 -0.33 15.66 -12.95
N VAL A 122 -1.47 16.01 -13.55
CA VAL A 122 -2.46 15.04 -14.06
C VAL A 122 -1.81 14.06 -15.04
N GLU A 123 -0.84 14.52 -15.84
CA GLU A 123 -0.08 13.69 -16.79
C GLU A 123 0.73 12.60 -16.07
N VAL A 124 1.42 12.94 -14.99
CA VAL A 124 2.19 11.99 -14.18
C VAL A 124 1.26 10.97 -13.53
N LEU A 125 0.13 11.42 -12.97
CA LEU A 125 -0.88 10.53 -12.40
C LEU A 125 -1.45 9.58 -13.46
N LEU A 126 -1.78 10.09 -14.65
CA LEU A 126 -2.28 9.30 -15.76
C LEU A 126 -1.23 8.28 -16.24
N PHE A 127 0.04 8.67 -16.32
CA PHE A 127 1.13 7.77 -16.67
C PHE A 127 1.24 6.61 -15.69
N PHE A 128 1.28 6.89 -14.38
CA PHE A 128 1.33 5.83 -13.36
C PHE A 128 0.07 4.97 -13.38
N PHE A 129 -1.11 5.56 -13.57
CA PHE A 129 -2.36 4.80 -13.71
C PHE A 129 -2.28 3.82 -14.88
N LEU A 130 -1.90 4.27 -16.08
CA LEU A 130 -1.74 3.41 -17.25
C LEU A 130 -0.69 2.32 -17.04
N LEU A 131 0.40 2.64 -16.34
CA LEU A 131 1.43 1.67 -15.97
C LEU A 131 0.85 0.54 -15.08
N TYR A 132 0.05 0.89 -14.06
CA TYR A 132 -0.63 -0.10 -13.21
C TYR A 132 -1.69 -0.91 -13.98
N VAL A 133 -2.40 -0.30 -14.92
CA VAL A 133 -3.31 -1.01 -15.83
C VAL A 133 -2.55 -2.04 -16.67
N ALA A 134 -1.40 -1.67 -17.22
CA ALA A 134 -0.55 -2.57 -18.01
C ALA A 134 -0.01 -3.74 -17.18
N PHE A 135 0.46 -3.49 -15.95
CA PHE A 135 0.92 -4.55 -15.05
C PHE A 135 -0.21 -5.49 -14.64
N THR A 136 -1.39 -4.96 -14.30
CA THR A 136 -2.57 -5.78 -13.94
C THR A 136 -3.03 -6.62 -15.13
N TYR A 137 -3.05 -6.05 -16.33
CA TYR A 137 -3.34 -6.79 -17.56
C TYR A 137 -2.33 -7.91 -17.80
N ALA A 138 -1.03 -7.63 -17.63
CA ALA A 138 0.03 -8.63 -17.77
C ALA A 138 -0.13 -9.76 -16.73
N LEU A 139 -0.44 -9.43 -15.48
CA LEU A 139 -0.71 -10.39 -14.41
C LEU A 139 -1.87 -11.32 -14.79
N ILE A 140 -3.03 -10.76 -15.14
CA ILE A 140 -4.22 -11.55 -15.52
C ILE A 140 -3.91 -12.43 -16.74
N ARG A 141 -3.20 -11.91 -17.73
CA ARG A 141 -2.78 -12.66 -18.92
C ARG A 141 -1.84 -13.82 -18.57
N MET A 142 -0.89 -13.63 -17.65
CA MET A 142 0.03 -14.68 -17.21
C MET A 142 -0.69 -15.77 -16.41
N VAL A 143 -1.59 -15.38 -15.50
CA VAL A 143 -2.43 -16.30 -14.74
C VAL A 143 -3.33 -17.11 -15.69
N SER A 144 -3.96 -16.45 -16.67
CA SER A 144 -4.79 -17.13 -17.69
C SER A 144 -4.00 -18.15 -18.52
N LYS A 145 -2.72 -17.85 -18.82
CA LYS A 145 -1.80 -18.76 -19.52
C LYS A 145 -1.13 -19.78 -18.59
N ARG A 146 -1.53 -19.84 -17.31
CA ARG A 146 -0.97 -20.74 -16.28
C ARG A 146 0.53 -20.57 -16.05
N LYS A 147 1.07 -19.38 -16.34
CA LYS A 147 2.47 -19.02 -16.09
C LYS A 147 2.63 -18.47 -14.67
N TRP A 148 2.37 -19.33 -13.67
CA TRP A 148 2.26 -18.95 -12.26
C TRP A 148 3.49 -18.27 -11.68
N PHE A 149 4.69 -18.73 -12.04
CA PHE A 149 5.95 -18.12 -11.58
C PHE A 149 6.08 -16.65 -12.03
N ILE A 150 5.86 -16.39 -13.32
CA ILE A 150 5.92 -15.03 -13.87
C ILE A 150 4.80 -14.16 -13.29
N ALA A 151 3.60 -14.71 -13.15
CA ALA A 151 2.50 -14.01 -12.48
C ALA A 151 2.88 -13.62 -11.05
N GLY A 152 3.52 -14.52 -10.28
CA GLY A 152 4.02 -14.24 -8.94
C GLY A 152 5.06 -13.11 -8.91
N LEU A 153 5.99 -13.07 -9.86
CA LEU A 153 6.97 -11.98 -9.97
C LEU A 153 6.31 -10.63 -10.27
N ILE A 154 5.38 -10.58 -11.24
CA ILE A 154 4.63 -9.35 -11.57
C ILE A 154 3.82 -8.90 -10.34
N PHE A 155 3.20 -9.84 -9.66
CA PHE A 155 2.45 -9.57 -8.44
C PHE A 155 3.35 -8.99 -7.34
N MET A 156 4.54 -9.54 -7.11
CA MET A 156 5.50 -8.99 -6.15
C MET A 156 5.92 -7.56 -6.51
N VAL A 157 6.17 -7.26 -7.79
CA VAL A 157 6.50 -5.89 -8.24
C VAL A 157 5.34 -4.93 -7.95
N LEU A 158 4.09 -5.35 -8.23
CA LEU A 158 2.90 -4.56 -7.91
C LEU A 158 2.79 -4.29 -6.41
N VAL A 159 2.97 -5.32 -5.57
CA VAL A 159 2.94 -5.16 -4.10
C VAL A 159 3.99 -4.16 -3.65
N ILE A 160 5.25 -4.33 -4.05
CA ILE A 160 6.33 -3.43 -3.65
C ILE A 160 6.03 -1.98 -4.06
N SER A 161 5.57 -1.79 -5.30
CA SER A 161 5.27 -0.47 -5.86
C SER A 161 4.11 0.21 -5.15
N ILE A 162 2.99 -0.51 -4.95
CA ILE A 162 1.79 0.03 -4.29
C ILE A 162 2.08 0.32 -2.82
N SER A 163 2.71 -0.61 -2.09
CA SER A 163 3.01 -0.42 -0.67
C SER A 163 3.88 0.82 -0.44
N ARG A 164 4.95 1.00 -1.24
CA ARG A 164 5.79 2.20 -1.15
C ARG A 164 5.04 3.48 -1.50
N ALA A 165 4.28 3.46 -2.59
CA ALA A 165 3.47 4.61 -2.98
C ALA A 165 2.47 5.01 -1.88
N CYS A 166 1.78 4.05 -1.27
CA CYS A 166 0.86 4.31 -0.15
C CYS A 166 1.55 4.98 1.03
N GLY A 167 2.70 4.46 1.48
CA GLY A 167 3.47 5.04 2.57
C GLY A 167 3.89 6.48 2.32
N TYR A 168 4.46 6.74 1.14
CA TYR A 168 4.86 8.08 0.73
C TYR A 168 3.67 9.05 0.64
N LEU A 169 2.56 8.61 0.05
CA LEU A 169 1.35 9.43 -0.09
C LEU A 169 0.71 9.76 1.26
N ILE A 170 0.75 8.85 2.23
CA ILE A 170 0.26 9.11 3.60
C ILE A 170 1.11 10.20 4.25
N ALA A 171 2.44 10.10 4.18
CA ALA A 171 3.35 11.10 4.75
C ALA A 171 3.19 12.47 4.09
N LEU A 172 3.12 12.50 2.76
CA LEU A 172 2.95 13.72 1.96
C LEU A 172 1.65 14.47 2.28
N ASN A 173 0.56 13.75 2.58
CA ASN A 173 -0.76 14.35 2.82
C ASN A 173 -1.08 14.54 4.32
N GLN A 174 -0.12 14.33 5.23
CA GLN A 174 -0.36 14.52 6.64
C GLN A 174 -0.45 16.01 6.98
N LYS A 175 -1.64 16.46 7.41
CA LYS A 175 -1.89 17.87 7.77
C LYS A 175 -1.85 18.13 9.28
N GLU A 176 -2.24 17.13 10.06
CA GLU A 176 -2.32 17.22 11.51
C GLU A 176 -1.07 16.65 12.17
N TYR A 177 -0.49 17.44 13.08
CA TYR A 177 0.68 17.06 13.87
C TYR A 177 0.46 17.40 15.34
N LEU A 178 1.09 16.64 16.23
CA LEU A 178 1.27 17.06 17.62
C LEU A 178 2.51 17.95 17.66
N VAL A 179 2.35 19.17 18.16
CA VAL A 179 3.41 20.18 18.21
C VAL A 179 3.75 20.49 19.66
N PHE A 180 5.04 20.43 19.96
CA PHE A 180 5.61 20.89 21.20
C PHE A 180 6.21 22.29 21.01
N MET A 181 5.76 23.25 21.81
CA MET A 181 6.21 24.65 21.76
C MET A 181 7.30 24.85 22.80
N GLU A 182 8.55 24.53 22.45
CA GLU A 182 9.72 24.78 23.28
C GLU A 182 10.58 25.89 22.66
N GLU A 183 11.14 26.78 23.48
CA GLU A 183 12.13 27.73 22.99
C GLU A 183 13.49 27.03 22.81
N PRO A 184 14.24 27.31 21.72
CA PRO A 184 14.04 28.41 20.78
C PRO A 184 13.20 28.07 19.54
N ARG A 185 12.76 26.82 19.35
CA ARG A 185 12.04 26.38 18.13
C ARG A 185 11.02 25.29 18.42
N PRO A 186 9.83 25.34 17.80
CA PRO A 186 8.82 24.30 17.97
C PRO A 186 9.22 22.99 17.30
N TYR A 187 8.73 21.88 17.84
CA TYR A 187 8.94 20.53 17.34
C TYR A 187 7.60 19.91 16.93
N ALA A 188 7.58 19.18 15.82
CA ALA A 188 6.45 18.36 15.41
C ALA A 188 6.77 16.88 15.65
N VAL A 189 5.83 16.15 16.23
CA VAL A 189 5.89 14.69 16.31
C VAL A 189 5.55 14.12 14.94
N VAL A 190 6.54 13.50 14.28
CA VAL A 190 6.38 12.93 12.94
C VAL A 190 6.04 11.45 12.95
N ASP A 191 6.43 10.74 14.01
CA ASP A 191 6.14 9.32 14.19
C ASP A 191 6.26 8.89 15.65
N VAL A 192 5.76 7.71 15.96
CA VAL A 192 5.88 7.04 17.26
C VAL A 192 6.48 5.65 17.04
N ASN A 193 7.57 5.37 17.74
CA ASN A 193 8.23 4.06 17.71
C ASN A 193 8.26 3.46 19.11
N GLY A 194 7.32 2.55 19.38
CA GLY A 194 7.12 1.98 20.72
C GLY A 194 6.70 3.07 21.71
N GLU A 195 7.51 3.27 22.75
CA GLU A 195 7.28 4.29 23.78
C GLU A 195 8.00 5.62 23.45
N ALA A 196 8.72 5.72 22.33
CA ALA A 196 9.42 6.93 21.93
C ALA A 196 8.64 7.72 20.87
N MET A 197 8.53 9.03 21.05
CA MET A 197 8.12 9.97 20.02
C MET A 197 9.33 10.40 19.20
N ILE A 198 9.18 10.44 17.88
CA ILE A 198 10.16 11.01 16.97
C ILE A 198 9.73 12.43 16.68
N MET A 199 10.52 13.39 17.18
CA MET A 199 10.25 14.81 17.04
C MET A 199 11.24 15.45 16.08
N MET A 200 10.75 16.30 15.18
CA MET A 200 11.57 17.07 14.25
C MET A 200 11.31 18.56 14.44
N PRO A 201 12.34 19.43 14.43
CA PRO A 201 12.13 20.87 14.50
C PRO A 201 11.33 21.34 13.28
N VAL A 202 10.36 22.22 13.50
CA VAL A 202 9.49 22.75 12.45
C VAL A 202 9.62 24.26 12.33
N ASP A 203 9.78 24.77 11.11
CA ASP A 203 9.57 26.18 10.80
C ASP A 203 8.10 26.37 10.43
N LEU A 204 7.28 26.82 11.40
CA LEU A 204 5.85 27.03 11.23
C LEU A 204 5.52 28.06 10.14
N LYS A 205 6.42 29.00 9.84
CA LYS A 205 6.20 30.02 8.80
C LYS A 205 6.43 29.43 7.41
N LYS A 206 7.44 28.56 7.27
CA LYS A 206 7.80 27.93 5.99
C LYS A 206 7.11 26.59 5.75
N LYS A 207 6.46 26.00 6.76
CA LYS A 207 5.90 24.64 6.74
C LYS A 207 6.96 23.58 6.39
N THR A 208 8.18 23.78 6.89
CA THR A 208 9.31 22.89 6.62
C THR A 208 9.82 22.23 7.90
N LEU A 209 10.12 20.95 7.80
CA LEU A 209 10.84 20.19 8.83
C LEU A 209 12.34 20.31 8.58
N LEU A 210 13.11 20.53 9.63
CA LEU A 210 14.57 20.45 9.58
C LEU A 210 14.99 18.97 9.67
N PRO A 211 16.05 18.52 8.97
CA PRO A 211 16.50 17.13 8.92
C PRO A 211 17.24 16.69 10.21
N GLU A 212 16.78 17.17 11.35
CA GLU A 212 17.24 16.81 12.69
C GLU A 212 16.08 16.11 13.39
N TYR A 213 16.34 15.03 14.11
CA TYR A 213 15.32 14.32 14.87
C TYR A 213 15.78 14.05 16.29
N ARG A 214 14.83 14.08 17.23
CA ARG A 214 15.02 13.73 18.63
C ARG A 214 14.11 12.57 18.99
N PHE A 215 14.64 11.61 19.72
CA PHE A 215 13.86 10.56 20.36
C PHE A 215 13.53 11.00 21.77
N VAL A 216 12.24 11.01 22.06
CA VAL A 216 11.71 11.49 23.32
C VAL A 216 10.86 10.37 23.93
N ASP A 217 11.26 9.87 25.10
CA ASP A 217 10.52 8.82 25.80
C ASP A 217 9.21 9.40 26.35
N GLN A 218 8.08 8.79 25.97
CA GLN A 218 6.75 9.21 26.40
C GLN A 218 6.58 9.14 27.92
N LYS A 219 7.20 8.16 28.60
CA LYS A 219 7.05 8.01 30.06
C LYS A 219 7.75 9.16 30.79
N ALA A 220 8.98 9.47 30.40
CA ALA A 220 9.73 10.58 30.97
C ALA A 220 9.04 11.93 30.71
N GLU A 221 8.34 12.09 29.58
CA GLU A 221 7.62 13.33 29.30
C GLU A 221 6.23 13.44 29.94
N MET A 222 5.52 12.32 30.14
CA MET A 222 4.30 12.33 30.94
C MET A 222 4.57 12.78 32.37
N GLU A 223 5.73 12.42 32.94
CA GLU A 223 6.18 12.90 34.25
C GLU A 223 6.46 14.42 34.23
N ASN A 224 6.98 14.95 33.11
CA ASN A 224 7.29 16.37 32.94
C ASN A 224 6.11 17.22 32.41
N SER A 225 4.94 16.62 32.16
CA SER A 225 3.70 17.29 31.71
C SER A 225 3.88 18.16 30.47
N ILE A 226 4.65 17.69 29.49
CA ILE A 226 4.93 18.47 28.30
C ILE A 226 3.65 18.68 27.46
N PRO A 227 3.21 19.94 27.24
CA PRO A 227 1.94 20.20 26.57
C PRO A 227 2.07 20.02 25.06
N LEU A 228 1.66 18.85 24.57
CA LEU A 228 1.48 18.60 23.14
C LEU A 228 0.17 19.23 22.65
N LYS A 229 0.26 20.10 21.64
CA LYS A 229 -0.92 20.69 20.98
C LYS A 229 -1.14 20.04 19.64
N LYS A 230 -2.32 19.47 19.41
CA LYS A 230 -2.74 19.06 18.07
C LYS A 230 -2.92 20.31 17.21
N MET A 231 -2.18 20.42 16.10
CA MET A 231 -2.24 21.55 15.19
C MET A 231 -2.31 21.08 13.73
N ASN A 232 -3.07 21.82 12.93
CA ASN A 232 -3.12 21.65 11.48
C ASN A 232 -2.06 22.55 10.84
N ILE A 233 -0.85 22.03 10.67
CA ILE A 233 0.32 22.78 10.17
C ILE A 233 0.86 22.23 8.84
N GLY A 234 0.34 21.08 8.38
CA GLY A 234 0.82 20.43 7.17
C GLY A 234 0.12 20.88 5.88
N PRO A 235 0.41 20.18 4.76
CA PRO A 235 1.48 19.18 4.64
C PRO A 235 2.87 19.78 4.89
N LEU A 236 3.74 19.04 5.56
CA LEU A 236 5.11 19.48 5.88
C LEU A 236 6.12 18.83 4.94
N HIS A 237 7.14 19.58 4.53
CA HIS A 237 8.23 19.09 3.69
C HIS A 237 9.57 19.13 4.43
N VAL A 238 10.39 18.10 4.26
CA VAL A 238 11.74 18.07 4.84
C VAL A 238 12.67 18.95 4.01
N GLN A 239 13.39 19.86 4.68
CA GLN A 239 14.33 20.75 4.02
C GLN A 239 15.45 19.96 3.34
N GLY A 240 15.68 20.23 2.05
CA GLY A 240 16.70 19.57 1.25
C GLY A 240 16.21 18.34 0.49
N THR A 241 15.00 17.87 0.77
CA THR A 241 14.35 16.81 -0.01
C THR A 241 13.58 17.46 -1.16
N ARG A 242 13.91 17.12 -2.41
CA ARG A 242 13.11 17.55 -3.56
C ARG A 242 11.78 16.77 -3.56
N PRO A 243 10.64 17.43 -3.84
CA PRO A 243 9.35 16.77 -3.96
C PRO A 243 9.33 15.74 -5.11
#